data_AF-A0A261Y804-F1
#
_entry.id   AF-A0A261Y804-F1
#
_cell.length_a   1.000
_cell.length_b   1.000
_cell.length_c   1.000
_cell.angle_alpha   90.00
_cell.angle_beta   90.00
_cell.angle_gamma   90.00
#
_symmetry.space_group_name_H-M   'P 1'
#
loop_
_entity.id
_entity.type
_entity.pdbx_description
1 polymer ?
#
loop_
_entity_poly.entity_id
_entity_poly.type
_entity_poly.pdbx_seq_one_letter_code
_entity_poly.pdbx_strand_id
1 'polypeptide(L)'
;MARQVPTYTTYDFVYKKVSNLDLTITFFLPDSPSSCQRPLCLFFHAGGLFTGTRFSWIPEWLKNDCLTRGYGLATAAYRLLPQVSGHEVIDDIVDAHAFVYTKANELLPSKPIDTDRIFAAGNSAGGYCAAINTPHPDVIIEGRTRDPDYRTRYVDVFESELVVAEVEVNEDPEWLPSNKEEELQHQRKSVLNEIIRNGNFGSILTHEPGLSARLAKGEPVPKKHQRVCPFFGIDRDYPPTVIIHGTDDSLVPVSDSEAFAKVLKESEVQYVLLTAPGDHGFDLKSSEELYEKVLKKAMEFVDKVM
;
A
#
# COMPACT_ATOMS: atom_id res chain seq x y z
N MET A 1 -10.01 1.50 -27.07
CA MET A 1 -10.15 2.96 -26.88
C MET A 1 -9.81 3.22 -25.43
N ALA A 2 -8.95 4.20 -25.13
CA ALA A 2 -8.65 4.54 -23.73
C ALA A 2 -9.97 4.91 -23.02
N ARG A 3 -10.21 4.35 -21.83
CA ARG A 3 -11.41 4.66 -21.04
C ARG A 3 -11.43 6.15 -20.75
N GLN A 4 -12.55 6.79 -21.07
CA GLN A 4 -12.74 8.19 -20.73
C GLN A 4 -12.94 8.30 -19.22
N VAL A 5 -11.90 8.75 -18.51
CA VAL A 5 -11.96 9.00 -17.07
C VAL A 5 -12.88 10.20 -16.84
N PRO A 6 -13.87 10.10 -15.93
CA PRO A 6 -14.72 11.24 -15.64
C PRO A 6 -13.91 12.37 -14.98
N THR A 7 -14.39 13.61 -15.09
CA THR A 7 -13.81 14.70 -14.32
C THR A 7 -13.99 14.46 -12.82
N TYR A 8 -13.00 14.86 -12.04
CA TYR A 8 -12.98 14.70 -10.60
C TYR A 8 -12.37 15.93 -9.93
N THR A 9 -12.76 16.14 -8.68
CA THR A 9 -12.19 17.16 -7.80
C THR A 9 -11.33 16.49 -6.73
N THR A 10 -10.21 17.13 -6.39
CA THR A 10 -9.31 16.71 -5.30
C THR A 10 -9.63 17.43 -4.00
N TYR A 11 -9.57 16.72 -2.88
CA TYR A 11 -9.71 17.29 -1.54
C TYR A 11 -8.59 16.79 -0.64
N ASP A 12 -7.81 17.70 -0.06
CA ASP A 12 -6.70 17.40 0.84
C ASP A 12 -7.06 17.71 2.29
N PHE A 13 -6.75 16.77 3.18
CA PHE A 13 -6.95 16.94 4.61
C PHE A 13 -5.75 16.42 5.40
N VAL A 14 -5.49 17.02 6.55
CA VAL A 14 -4.59 16.45 7.56
C VAL A 14 -5.39 15.45 8.39
N TYR A 15 -5.01 14.18 8.36
CA TYR A 15 -5.69 13.14 9.13
C TYR A 15 -5.02 12.86 10.48
N LYS A 16 -3.71 13.15 10.61
CA LYS A 16 -2.94 12.98 11.84
C LYS A 16 -1.83 14.02 11.94
N LYS A 17 -1.56 14.48 13.15
CA LYS A 17 -0.39 15.32 13.47
C LYS A 17 0.54 14.55 14.39
N VAL A 18 1.82 14.42 14.02
CA VAL A 18 2.85 13.76 14.83
C VAL A 18 3.99 14.75 15.06
N SER A 19 4.07 15.30 16.27
CA SER A 19 5.01 16.39 16.59
C SER A 19 4.83 17.57 15.62
N ASN A 20 5.81 17.82 14.74
CA ASN A 20 5.76 18.90 13.74
C ASN A 20 5.43 18.39 12.33
N LEU A 21 5.00 17.13 12.18
CA LEU A 21 4.67 16.51 10.91
C LEU A 21 3.16 16.33 10.76
N ASP A 22 2.61 16.85 9.67
CA ASP A 22 1.22 16.63 9.26
C ASP A 22 1.17 15.43 8.30
N LEU A 23 0.40 14.40 8.66
CA LEU A 23 0.08 13.31 7.74
C LEU A 23 -1.22 13.62 7.03
N THR A 24 -1.15 13.62 5.71
CA THR A 24 -2.22 14.08 4.83
C THR A 24 -2.85 12.95 4.05
N ILE A 25 -4.13 13.12 3.72
CA ILE A 25 -4.93 12.24 2.88
C ILE A 25 -5.58 13.06 1.78
N THR A 26 -5.52 12.56 0.55
CA THR A 26 -6.10 13.21 -0.63
C THR A 26 -7.20 12.36 -1.21
N PHE A 27 -8.40 12.92 -1.38
CA PHE A 27 -9.54 12.28 -2.02
C PHE A 27 -9.67 12.74 -3.48
N PHE A 28 -9.76 11.80 -4.41
CA PHE A 28 -10.15 11.98 -5.80
C PHE A 28 -11.62 11.58 -5.93
N LEU A 29 -12.52 12.56 -6.10
CA LEU A 29 -13.96 12.30 -6.13
C LEU A 29 -14.58 12.75 -7.46
N PRO A 30 -15.29 11.86 -8.19
CA PRO A 30 -15.97 12.22 -9.44
C PRO A 30 -16.88 13.44 -9.26
N ASP A 31 -16.98 14.27 -10.30
CA ASP A 31 -17.85 15.46 -10.28
C ASP A 31 -19.29 15.15 -10.63
N SER A 32 -19.54 14.02 -11.29
CA SER A 32 -20.88 13.55 -11.60
C SER A 32 -21.72 13.52 -10.32
N PRO A 33 -22.95 14.08 -10.29
CA PRO A 33 -23.79 14.04 -9.10
C PRO A 33 -24.00 12.58 -8.68
N SER A 34 -23.75 12.25 -7.41
CA SER A 34 -24.19 10.97 -6.85
C SER A 34 -25.46 11.19 -6.08
N SER A 35 -26.49 10.41 -6.41
CA SER A 35 -27.75 10.37 -5.66
C SER A 35 -27.63 9.59 -4.35
N CYS A 36 -26.49 8.91 -4.10
CA CYS A 36 -26.21 8.12 -2.90
C CYS A 36 -24.78 8.35 -2.39
N GLN A 37 -24.48 7.86 -1.19
CA GLN A 37 -23.10 7.82 -0.67
C GLN A 37 -22.21 6.95 -1.59
N ARG A 38 -20.94 7.33 -1.76
CA ARG A 38 -20.02 6.70 -2.72
C ARG A 38 -19.08 5.70 -2.05
N PRO A 39 -18.90 4.50 -2.61
CA PRO A 39 -17.80 3.64 -2.21
C PRO A 39 -16.43 4.31 -2.34
N LEU A 40 -15.46 3.88 -1.54
CA LEU A 40 -14.10 4.45 -1.53
C LEU A 40 -13.01 3.37 -1.56
N CYS A 41 -12.04 3.56 -2.44
CA CYS A 41 -10.73 2.90 -2.38
C CYS A 41 -9.79 3.72 -1.48
N LEU A 42 -9.32 3.18 -0.36
CA LEU A 42 -8.24 3.80 0.43
C LEU A 42 -6.90 3.18 0.01
N PHE A 43 -6.10 3.94 -0.73
CA PHE A 43 -4.86 3.51 -1.35
C PHE A 43 -3.62 3.87 -0.51
N PHE A 44 -2.66 2.95 -0.45
CA PHE A 44 -1.34 3.14 0.14
C PHE A 44 -0.24 2.83 -0.88
N HIS A 45 0.79 3.69 -0.92
CA HIS A 45 1.83 3.63 -1.94
C HIS A 45 2.87 2.51 -1.73
N ALA A 46 3.63 2.20 -2.80
CA ALA A 46 4.76 1.27 -2.75
C ALA A 46 6.02 1.91 -2.13
N GLY A 47 7.22 1.40 -2.45
CA GLY A 47 8.49 2.00 -2.02
C GLY A 47 9.13 1.34 -0.81
N GLY A 48 8.77 0.09 -0.51
CA GLY A 48 9.42 -0.72 0.53
C GLY A 48 9.22 -0.20 1.95
N LEU A 49 8.31 0.76 2.17
CA LEU A 49 8.21 1.59 3.38
C LEU A 49 9.37 2.56 3.61
N PHE A 50 10.28 2.75 2.65
CA PHE A 50 11.42 3.68 2.73
C PHE A 50 11.29 4.89 1.84
N THR A 51 10.55 4.77 0.73
CA THR A 51 10.48 5.79 -0.32
C THR A 51 9.06 6.04 -0.77
N GLY A 52 8.89 7.12 -1.53
CA GLY A 52 7.62 7.52 -2.11
C GLY A 52 6.83 8.50 -1.26
N THR A 53 5.65 8.80 -1.80
CA THR A 53 4.65 9.72 -1.24
C THR A 53 3.28 9.11 -1.47
N ARG A 54 2.24 9.70 -0.86
CA ARG A 54 0.84 9.31 -1.12
C ARG A 54 0.46 9.33 -2.61
N PHE A 55 1.15 10.10 -3.45
CA PHE A 55 0.86 10.13 -4.89
C PHE A 55 1.67 9.12 -5.72
N SER A 56 2.67 8.49 -5.10
CA SER A 56 3.58 7.61 -5.81
C SER A 56 2.92 6.28 -6.16
N TRP A 57 3.10 5.88 -7.42
CA TRP A 57 2.74 4.54 -7.92
C TRP A 57 1.26 4.15 -7.72
N ILE A 58 0.33 5.10 -7.81
CA ILE A 58 -1.10 4.75 -7.92
C ILE A 58 -1.30 4.13 -9.32
N PRO A 59 -1.78 2.87 -9.46
CA PRO A 59 -2.03 2.30 -10.77
C PRO A 59 -3.09 3.09 -11.52
N GLU A 60 -2.80 3.46 -12.76
CA GLU A 60 -3.73 4.24 -13.58
C GLU A 60 -5.07 3.51 -13.74
N TRP A 61 -5.01 2.18 -13.93
CA TRP A 61 -6.20 1.37 -14.08
C TRP A 61 -7.10 1.39 -12.84
N LEU A 62 -6.53 1.28 -11.64
CA LEU A 62 -7.29 1.21 -10.38
C LEU A 62 -8.01 2.53 -10.14
N LYS A 63 -7.26 3.65 -10.27
CA LYS A 63 -7.85 4.99 -10.14
C LYS A 63 -8.94 5.22 -11.18
N ASN A 64 -8.67 4.92 -12.44
CA ASN A 64 -9.63 5.14 -13.53
C ASN A 64 -10.88 4.28 -13.37
N ASP A 65 -10.74 3.02 -12.96
CA ASP A 65 -11.87 2.12 -12.77
C ASP A 65 -12.74 2.54 -11.58
N CYS A 66 -12.12 2.93 -10.45
CA CYS A 66 -12.84 3.51 -9.30
C CYS A 66 -13.67 4.73 -9.74
N LEU A 67 -13.04 5.70 -10.40
CA LEU A 67 -13.71 6.93 -10.80
C LEU A 67 -14.83 6.67 -11.83
N THR A 68 -14.61 5.75 -12.78
CA THR A 68 -15.61 5.38 -13.81
C THR A 68 -16.84 4.70 -13.19
N ARG A 69 -16.66 3.93 -12.12
CA ARG A 69 -17.75 3.33 -11.33
C ARG A 69 -18.50 4.33 -10.44
N GLY A 70 -18.01 5.57 -10.36
CA GLY A 70 -18.53 6.60 -9.46
C GLY A 70 -18.00 6.48 -8.03
N TYR A 71 -17.02 5.60 -7.78
CA TYR A 71 -16.33 5.47 -6.49
C TYR A 71 -15.38 6.66 -6.30
N GLY A 72 -14.99 6.91 -5.06
CA GLY A 72 -13.83 7.73 -4.75
C GLY A 72 -12.55 6.89 -4.67
N LEU A 73 -11.40 7.53 -4.83
CA LEU A 73 -10.12 7.00 -4.37
C LEU A 73 -9.52 8.00 -3.39
N ALA A 74 -9.12 7.56 -2.21
CA ALA A 74 -8.33 8.34 -1.28
C ALA A 74 -6.92 7.76 -1.22
N THR A 75 -5.90 8.60 -1.11
CA THR A 75 -4.53 8.15 -0.85
C THR A 75 -3.97 8.86 0.37
N ALA A 76 -3.40 8.08 1.30
CA ALA A 76 -2.92 8.58 2.59
C ALA A 76 -1.40 8.47 2.70
N ALA A 77 -0.77 9.53 3.20
CA ALA A 77 0.64 9.52 3.54
C ALA A 77 0.86 8.78 4.87
N TYR A 78 1.94 8.02 5.00
CA TYR A 78 2.36 7.39 6.26
C TYR A 78 3.86 7.64 6.47
N ARG A 79 4.33 7.57 7.73
CA ARG A 79 5.75 7.77 8.03
C ARG A 79 6.58 6.60 7.49
N LEU A 80 7.84 6.86 7.13
CA LEU A 80 8.71 5.89 6.45
C LEU A 80 9.82 5.36 7.37
N LEU A 81 10.21 4.11 7.16
CA LEU A 81 11.40 3.49 7.73
C LEU A 81 12.67 4.22 7.24
N PRO A 82 13.78 4.20 8.01
CA PRO A 82 13.93 3.63 9.35
C PRO A 82 13.61 4.64 10.47
N GLN A 83 13.09 5.84 10.17
CA GLN A 83 12.86 6.86 11.19
C GLN A 83 11.72 6.48 12.14
N VAL A 84 10.76 5.70 11.64
CA VAL A 84 9.74 5.03 12.46
C VAL A 84 9.86 3.53 12.31
N SER A 85 9.31 2.79 13.27
CA SER A 85 9.15 1.34 13.15
C SER A 85 7.91 0.98 12.32
N GLY A 86 7.84 -0.25 11.82
CA GLY A 86 6.64 -0.80 11.18
C GLY A 86 5.41 -0.79 12.09
N HIS A 87 5.59 -0.79 13.42
CA HIS A 87 4.50 -0.63 14.38
C HIS A 87 3.84 0.74 14.25
N GLU A 88 4.67 1.78 14.16
CA GLU A 88 4.23 3.16 14.00
C GLU A 88 3.67 3.41 12.59
N VAL A 89 4.21 2.73 11.56
CA VAL A 89 3.60 2.71 10.23
C VAL A 89 2.17 2.20 10.33
N ILE A 90 1.94 1.04 10.98
CA ILE A 90 0.58 0.51 11.15
C ILE A 90 -0.30 1.48 11.93
N ASP A 91 0.21 2.14 12.97
CA ASP A 91 -0.56 3.14 13.70
C ASP A 91 -1.00 4.29 12.75
N ASP A 92 -0.17 4.70 11.80
CA ASP A 92 -0.53 5.70 10.78
C ASP A 92 -1.60 5.16 9.81
N ILE A 93 -1.50 3.90 9.37
CA ILE A 93 -2.49 3.24 8.51
C ILE A 93 -3.85 3.16 9.21
N VAL A 94 -3.88 2.71 10.46
CA VAL A 94 -5.10 2.61 11.28
C VAL A 94 -5.74 3.98 11.48
N ASP A 95 -4.94 5.02 11.73
CA ASP A 95 -5.45 6.39 11.88
C ASP A 95 -6.02 6.95 10.57
N ALA A 96 -5.43 6.60 9.42
CA ALA A 96 -5.98 6.96 8.10
C ALA A 96 -7.34 6.30 7.86
N HIS A 97 -7.48 5.01 8.18
CA HIS A 97 -8.78 4.34 8.18
C HIS A 97 -9.77 5.05 9.10
N ALA A 98 -9.41 5.26 10.36
CA ALA A 98 -10.29 5.90 11.35
C ALA A 98 -10.77 7.29 10.90
N PHE A 99 -9.90 8.07 10.27
CA PHE A 99 -10.27 9.37 9.70
C PHE A 99 -11.34 9.24 8.63
N VAL A 100 -11.21 8.28 7.71
CA VAL A 100 -12.24 8.03 6.67
C VAL A 100 -13.59 7.67 7.31
N TYR A 101 -13.61 6.78 8.30
CA TYR A 101 -14.86 6.33 8.94
C TYR A 101 -15.54 7.42 9.77
N THR A 102 -14.76 8.28 10.42
CA THR A 102 -15.30 9.14 11.49
C THR A 102 -15.30 10.63 11.15
N LYS A 103 -14.52 11.08 10.16
CA LYS A 103 -14.31 12.51 9.88
C LYS A 103 -14.52 12.92 8.44
N ALA A 104 -14.30 12.03 7.46
CA ALA A 104 -14.39 12.41 6.04
C ALA A 104 -15.76 13.03 5.67
N ASN A 105 -16.87 12.47 6.16
CA ASN A 105 -18.21 12.97 5.84
C ASN A 105 -18.57 14.30 6.52
N GLU A 106 -17.93 14.65 7.64
CA GLU A 106 -18.06 15.99 8.24
C GLU A 106 -17.42 17.05 7.33
N LEU A 107 -16.32 16.69 6.65
CA LEU A 107 -15.52 17.57 5.80
C LEU A 107 -15.96 17.58 4.33
N LEU A 108 -16.67 16.54 3.89
CA LEU A 108 -17.16 16.35 2.52
C LEU A 108 -18.71 16.30 2.45
N PRO A 109 -19.45 17.27 3.00
CA PRO A 109 -20.91 17.19 3.10
C PRO A 109 -21.62 17.16 1.74
N SER A 110 -20.99 17.68 0.68
CA SER A 110 -21.53 17.67 -0.69
C SER A 110 -21.13 16.45 -1.52
N LYS A 111 -20.17 15.63 -1.04
CA LYS A 111 -19.69 14.42 -1.70
C LYS A 111 -19.47 13.31 -0.66
N PRO A 112 -20.53 12.85 0.05
CA PRO A 112 -20.38 11.92 1.14
C PRO A 112 -19.86 10.55 0.67
N ILE A 113 -18.93 10.01 1.44
CA ILE A 113 -18.41 8.65 1.35
C ILE A 113 -19.38 7.69 2.02
N ASP A 114 -19.55 6.53 1.40
CA ASP A 114 -20.25 5.39 1.96
C ASP A 114 -19.29 4.61 2.83
N THR A 115 -19.41 4.78 4.14
CA THR A 115 -18.52 4.13 5.11
C THR A 115 -18.77 2.64 5.25
N ASP A 116 -19.89 2.12 4.74
CA ASP A 116 -20.13 0.67 4.71
C ASP A 116 -19.44 0.01 3.50
N ARG A 117 -19.00 0.82 2.52
CA ARG A 117 -18.44 0.39 1.25
C ARG A 117 -17.06 1.00 1.00
N ILE A 118 -16.12 0.68 1.88
CA ILE A 118 -14.71 1.04 1.75
C ILE A 118 -13.90 -0.23 1.51
N PHE A 119 -12.89 -0.16 0.64
CA PHE A 119 -11.89 -1.22 0.48
C PHE A 119 -10.48 -0.60 0.54
N ALA A 120 -9.53 -1.33 1.13
CA ALA A 120 -8.13 -0.89 1.16
C ALA A 120 -7.39 -1.42 -0.07
N ALA A 121 -6.45 -0.66 -0.59
CA ALA A 121 -5.62 -1.10 -1.70
C ALA A 121 -4.18 -0.59 -1.60
N GLY A 122 -3.25 -1.27 -2.24
CA GLY A 122 -1.88 -0.77 -2.37
C GLY A 122 -0.96 -1.72 -3.09
N ASN A 123 0.17 -1.19 -3.57
CA ASN A 123 1.18 -1.95 -4.32
C ASN A 123 2.41 -2.23 -3.47
N SER A 124 2.99 -3.42 -3.58
CA SER A 124 4.20 -3.85 -2.88
C SER A 124 4.09 -3.58 -1.38
N ALA A 125 4.91 -2.70 -0.82
CA ALA A 125 4.78 -2.26 0.57
C ALA A 125 3.41 -1.64 0.93
N GLY A 126 2.73 -1.03 -0.03
CA GLY A 126 1.36 -0.54 0.13
C GLY A 126 0.33 -1.66 0.17
N GLY A 127 0.59 -2.78 -0.53
CA GLY A 127 -0.22 -4.00 -0.42
C GLY A 127 -0.09 -4.61 0.97
N TYR A 128 1.11 -4.57 1.55
CA TYR A 128 1.33 -4.87 2.96
C TYR A 128 0.53 -3.93 3.89
N CYS A 129 0.47 -2.63 3.59
CA CYS A 129 -0.34 -1.69 4.38
C CYS A 129 -1.84 -2.00 4.29
N ALA A 130 -2.35 -2.31 3.09
CA ALA A 130 -3.74 -2.70 2.89
C ALA A 130 -4.10 -4.00 3.63
N ALA A 131 -3.18 -4.98 3.63
CA ALA A 131 -3.39 -6.28 4.26
C ALA A 131 -3.33 -6.26 5.80
N ILE A 132 -2.77 -5.21 6.43
CA ILE A 132 -2.61 -5.24 7.87
C ILE A 132 -3.77 -4.55 8.57
N ASN A 133 -4.55 -5.37 9.27
CA ASN A 133 -5.54 -4.95 10.26
C ASN A 133 -6.67 -4.08 9.68
N THR A 134 -7.18 -4.46 8.51
CA THR A 134 -8.33 -3.84 7.85
C THR A 134 -9.60 -4.68 8.10
N PRO A 135 -10.72 -4.10 8.55
CA PRO A 135 -12.00 -4.80 8.69
C PRO A 135 -12.81 -4.95 7.38
N HIS A 136 -12.20 -4.70 6.21
CA HIS A 136 -12.90 -4.48 4.93
C HIS A 136 -12.18 -5.17 3.78
N PRO A 137 -12.87 -5.49 2.65
CA PRO A 137 -12.23 -6.15 1.53
C PRO A 137 -10.90 -5.48 1.14
N ASP A 138 -9.86 -6.30 0.98
CA ASP A 138 -8.51 -5.83 0.71
C ASP A 138 -8.14 -6.14 -0.74
N VAL A 139 -7.60 -5.16 -1.45
CA VAL A 139 -6.94 -5.35 -2.75
C VAL A 139 -5.45 -5.22 -2.55
N ILE A 140 -4.79 -6.37 -2.40
CA ILE A 140 -3.36 -6.46 -2.24
C ILE A 140 -2.75 -6.57 -3.64
N ILE A 141 -1.87 -5.64 -3.96
CA ILE A 141 -1.04 -5.73 -5.16
C ILE A 141 0.36 -5.95 -4.62
N GLU A 142 0.87 -7.18 -4.74
CA GLU A 142 2.17 -7.66 -4.25
C GLU A 142 2.42 -7.61 -2.71
N GLY A 143 3.14 -8.64 -2.21
CA GLY A 143 3.51 -8.80 -0.81
C GLY A 143 4.64 -9.82 -0.63
N ARG A 144 5.50 -9.62 0.37
CA ARG A 144 6.77 -10.38 0.56
C ARG A 144 6.69 -11.39 1.70
N THR A 145 7.32 -12.55 1.53
CA THR A 145 7.73 -13.48 2.59
C THR A 145 9.22 -13.83 2.51
N ARG A 146 9.68 -14.63 3.47
CA ARG A 146 11.06 -14.67 3.94
C ARG A 146 11.95 -15.63 3.13
N ASP A 147 13.11 -15.13 2.67
CA ASP A 147 14.19 -15.95 2.12
C ASP A 147 15.11 -16.50 3.24
N PRO A 148 15.43 -17.82 3.27
CA PRO A 148 16.25 -18.45 4.30
C PRO A 148 17.77 -18.23 4.20
N ASP A 149 18.36 -17.74 3.10
CA ASP A 149 19.82 -17.86 2.87
C ASP A 149 20.60 -16.53 2.72
N TYR A 150 20.72 -15.72 3.78
CA TYR A 150 21.59 -14.53 3.78
C TYR A 150 22.49 -14.38 5.02
N ARG A 151 23.75 -13.95 4.79
CA ARG A 151 24.75 -13.62 5.82
C ARG A 151 25.00 -12.11 5.83
N THR A 152 25.06 -11.49 7.02
CA THR A 152 24.92 -10.02 7.19
C THR A 152 26.17 -9.32 7.76
N ARG A 153 26.40 -8.05 7.34
CA ARG A 153 27.20 -7.02 8.05
C ARG A 153 26.30 -5.81 8.42
N TYR A 154 26.58 -5.12 9.54
CA TYR A 154 25.74 -4.03 10.11
C TYR A 154 26.03 -2.67 9.45
N VAL A 155 24.99 -1.87 9.17
CA VAL A 155 25.05 -0.46 8.72
C VAL A 155 24.05 0.34 9.55
N ASP A 156 24.49 1.45 10.16
CA ASP A 156 23.66 2.35 10.99
C ASP A 156 23.00 3.43 10.12
N VAL A 157 21.68 3.59 10.20
CA VAL A 157 20.87 4.44 9.29
C VAL A 157 19.88 5.37 10.01
N PHE A 158 19.96 5.49 11.34
CA PHE A 158 18.92 6.15 12.16
C PHE A 158 19.03 7.69 12.27
N GLU A 159 20.12 8.32 11.79
CA GLU A 159 20.40 9.75 12.04
C GLU A 159 19.84 10.75 10.99
N SER A 160 18.74 10.45 10.28
CA SER A 160 18.16 11.36 9.26
C SER A 160 16.76 11.91 9.63
N GLU A 161 16.42 13.12 9.16
CA GLU A 161 15.13 13.80 9.42
C GLU A 161 13.92 12.92 8.99
N LEU A 162 12.79 13.02 9.70
CA LEU A 162 11.53 12.38 9.32
C LEU A 162 11.01 13.02 8.02
N VAL A 163 11.00 12.25 6.93
CA VAL A 163 10.54 12.73 5.62
C VAL A 163 9.30 11.96 5.20
N VAL A 164 8.18 12.68 5.09
CA VAL A 164 7.02 12.34 4.27
C VAL A 164 7.01 13.41 3.19
N ALA A 165 7.38 13.05 1.95
CA ALA A 165 7.54 14.08 0.93
C ALA A 165 6.19 14.70 0.58
N GLU A 166 6.08 16.01 0.74
CA GLU A 166 5.01 16.81 0.15
C GLU A 166 5.44 17.24 -1.25
N VAL A 167 4.60 16.96 -2.26
CA VAL A 167 4.84 17.38 -3.64
C VAL A 167 3.73 18.35 -4.03
N GLU A 168 4.10 19.57 -4.43
CA GLU A 168 3.23 20.42 -5.26
C GLU A 168 3.22 19.85 -6.68
N VAL A 169 2.04 19.48 -7.18
CA VAL A 169 1.87 18.89 -8.51
C VAL A 169 2.05 19.99 -9.56
N ASN A 170 3.23 20.09 -10.17
CA ASN A 170 3.44 20.81 -11.42
C ASN A 170 4.55 20.13 -12.26
N GLU A 171 4.45 20.34 -13.57
CA GLU A 171 4.89 19.51 -14.71
C GLU A 171 6.41 19.19 -14.84
N ASP A 172 6.71 18.04 -15.47
CA ASP A 172 8.05 17.46 -15.79
C ASP A 172 9.04 18.47 -16.42
N PRO A 173 10.32 18.48 -15.99
CA PRO A 173 11.40 18.25 -16.98
C PRO A 173 12.73 17.61 -16.48
N GLU A 174 13.34 16.88 -17.43
CA GLU A 174 14.78 16.63 -17.68
C GLU A 174 15.80 16.50 -16.53
N TRP A 175 16.16 15.23 -16.26
CA TRP A 175 17.45 14.66 -15.83
C TRP A 175 18.49 15.59 -15.20
N LEU A 176 18.22 16.05 -13.97
CA LEU A 176 19.13 16.24 -12.82
C LEU A 176 18.22 16.41 -11.58
N PRO A 177 18.46 15.75 -10.42
CA PRO A 177 17.57 15.87 -9.27
C PRO A 177 17.50 17.33 -8.81
N SER A 178 16.31 17.92 -8.88
CA SER A 178 16.09 19.37 -8.84
C SER A 178 15.87 19.92 -7.43
N ASN A 179 15.76 19.05 -6.42
CA ASN A 179 15.54 19.44 -5.03
C ASN A 179 16.10 18.42 -4.02
N LYS A 180 16.22 18.88 -2.76
CA LYS A 180 16.70 18.10 -1.59
C LYS A 180 15.91 16.80 -1.40
N GLU A 181 14.65 16.75 -1.83
CA GLU A 181 13.77 15.60 -1.66
C GLU A 181 14.09 14.45 -2.61
N GLU A 182 14.30 14.72 -3.90
CA GLU A 182 14.71 13.68 -4.86
C GLU A 182 16.06 13.06 -4.47
N GLU A 183 16.97 13.86 -3.92
CA GLU A 183 18.23 13.38 -3.36
C GLU A 183 17.99 12.47 -2.13
N LEU A 184 17.11 12.87 -1.20
CA LEU A 184 16.71 12.05 -0.05
C LEU A 184 16.05 10.73 -0.47
N GLN A 185 15.19 10.76 -1.48
CA GLN A 185 14.55 9.56 -2.04
C GLN A 185 15.59 8.63 -2.69
N HIS A 186 16.59 9.18 -3.39
CA HIS A 186 17.69 8.41 -3.95
C HIS A 186 18.55 7.74 -2.85
N GLN A 187 18.88 8.49 -1.80
CA GLN A 187 19.61 7.96 -0.63
C GLN A 187 18.82 6.85 0.06
N ARG A 188 17.52 7.07 0.31
CA ARG A 188 16.61 6.07 0.91
C ARG A 188 16.47 4.82 0.04
N LYS A 189 16.40 4.96 -1.28
CA LYS A 189 16.40 3.82 -2.21
C LYS A 189 17.70 3.02 -2.11
N SER A 190 18.84 3.69 -1.97
CA SER A 190 20.14 3.04 -1.79
C SER A 190 20.20 2.25 -0.47
N VAL A 191 19.68 2.82 0.62
CA VAL A 191 19.54 2.14 1.92
C VAL A 191 18.62 0.92 1.81
N LEU A 192 17.44 1.07 1.20
CA LEU A 192 16.50 -0.04 0.98
C LEU A 192 17.18 -1.19 0.21
N ASN A 193 17.87 -0.89 -0.88
CA ASN A 193 18.59 -1.89 -1.67
C ASN A 193 19.62 -2.65 -0.83
N GLU A 194 20.34 -1.96 0.04
CA GLU A 194 21.32 -2.58 0.93
C GLU A 194 20.63 -3.46 1.99
N ILE A 195 19.51 -3.03 2.55
CA ILE A 195 18.72 -3.81 3.51
C ILE A 195 18.18 -5.08 2.85
N ILE A 196 17.70 -4.98 1.61
CA ILE A 196 17.21 -6.12 0.82
C ILE A 196 18.37 -7.10 0.58
N ARG A 197 19.52 -6.63 0.08
CA ARG A 197 20.70 -7.45 -0.19
C ARG A 197 21.21 -8.21 1.03
N ASN A 198 21.06 -7.63 2.22
CA ASN A 198 21.57 -8.21 3.47
C ASN A 198 20.53 -8.99 4.29
N GLY A 199 19.27 -9.09 3.83
CA GLY A 199 18.20 -9.81 4.54
C GLY A 199 17.76 -9.16 5.86
N ASN A 200 18.03 -7.88 6.07
CA ASN A 200 17.85 -7.20 7.36
C ASN A 200 16.47 -6.57 7.57
N PHE A 201 15.57 -6.70 6.59
CA PHE A 201 14.31 -5.96 6.59
C PHE A 201 13.49 -6.16 7.88
N GLY A 202 13.38 -7.38 8.40
CA GLY A 202 12.65 -7.64 9.65
C GLY A 202 13.22 -6.92 10.88
N SER A 203 14.55 -6.77 10.96
CA SER A 203 15.21 -6.05 12.07
C SER A 203 14.94 -4.54 12.00
N ILE A 204 14.94 -3.98 10.79
CA ILE A 204 14.64 -2.57 10.56
C ILE A 204 13.14 -2.31 10.73
N LEU A 205 12.28 -3.16 10.19
CA LEU A 205 10.83 -3.08 10.34
C LEU A 205 10.40 -3.07 11.82
N THR A 206 11.10 -3.80 12.68
CA THR A 206 10.73 -3.96 14.09
C THR A 206 11.50 -3.07 15.06
N HIS A 207 12.53 -2.38 14.57
CA HIS A 207 13.58 -1.78 15.41
C HIS A 207 14.16 -2.76 16.46
N GLU A 208 14.22 -4.07 16.12
CA GLU A 208 14.88 -5.08 16.94
C GLU A 208 16.14 -5.59 16.23
N PRO A 209 17.33 -5.08 16.58
CA PRO A 209 18.59 -5.52 16.00
C PRO A 209 18.77 -7.05 16.11
N GLY A 210 19.13 -7.67 15.00
CA GLY A 210 19.37 -9.11 14.92
C GLY A 210 18.13 -9.99 14.84
N LEU A 211 16.91 -9.42 14.87
CA LEU A 211 15.67 -10.19 14.72
C LEU A 211 15.66 -10.98 13.41
N SER A 212 16.02 -10.36 12.28
CA SER A 212 16.10 -11.04 10.98
C SER A 212 16.96 -12.31 11.05
N ALA A 213 18.14 -12.23 11.68
CA ALA A 213 19.07 -13.36 11.79
C ALA A 213 18.56 -14.45 12.75
N ARG A 214 17.84 -14.07 13.81
CA ARG A 214 17.19 -15.01 14.73
C ARG A 214 16.05 -15.74 14.05
N LEU A 215 15.19 -14.99 13.36
CA LEU A 215 14.14 -15.54 12.51
C LEU A 215 14.77 -16.51 11.52
N ALA A 216 15.81 -16.11 10.76
CA ALA A 216 16.54 -16.94 9.79
C ALA A 216 16.90 -18.34 10.32
N LYS A 217 17.24 -18.46 11.60
CA LYS A 217 17.58 -19.73 12.29
C LYS A 217 16.38 -20.56 12.74
N GLY A 218 15.17 -20.12 12.44
CA GLY A 218 13.91 -20.78 12.80
C GLY A 218 13.32 -20.30 14.13
N GLU A 219 13.84 -19.23 14.74
CA GLU A 219 13.17 -18.68 15.93
C GLU A 219 11.78 -18.14 15.56
N PRO A 220 10.78 -18.32 16.43
CA PRO A 220 9.43 -17.79 16.19
C PRO A 220 9.43 -16.26 16.24
N VAL A 221 8.50 -15.63 15.51
CA VAL A 221 8.27 -14.19 15.60
C VAL A 221 7.83 -13.81 17.03
N PRO A 222 8.56 -12.92 17.73
CA PRO A 222 8.16 -12.48 19.06
C PRO A 222 6.75 -11.90 19.06
N LYS A 223 5.93 -12.21 20.08
CA LYS A 223 4.52 -11.77 20.16
C LYS A 223 4.34 -10.26 19.90
N LYS A 224 5.23 -9.43 20.45
CA LYS A 224 5.22 -7.97 20.26
C LYS A 224 5.36 -7.53 18.79
N HIS A 225 5.92 -8.37 17.92
CA HIS A 225 6.13 -8.08 16.50
C HIS A 225 5.17 -8.84 15.57
N GLN A 226 4.25 -9.64 16.11
CA GLN A 226 3.27 -10.37 15.26
C GLN A 226 2.36 -9.40 14.49
N ARG A 227 2.03 -8.24 15.06
CA ARG A 227 1.20 -7.22 14.40
C ARG A 227 1.80 -6.64 13.12
N VAL A 228 3.13 -6.69 12.93
CA VAL A 228 3.81 -6.20 11.71
C VAL A 228 4.06 -7.32 10.69
N CYS A 229 3.40 -8.46 10.86
CA CYS A 229 3.55 -9.60 9.97
C CYS A 229 2.15 -10.00 9.48
N PRO A 230 1.85 -9.85 8.17
CA PRO A 230 0.49 -10.01 7.65
C PRO A 230 -0.04 -11.45 7.76
N PHE A 231 0.82 -12.43 8.05
CA PHE A 231 0.43 -13.83 8.24
C PHE A 231 -0.17 -14.13 9.61
N PHE A 232 -0.05 -13.21 10.58
CA PHE A 232 -0.75 -13.35 11.86
C PHE A 232 -2.08 -12.62 11.81
N GLY A 233 -3.09 -13.19 12.46
CA GLY A 233 -4.42 -12.57 12.53
C GLY A 233 -5.31 -12.86 11.33
N ILE A 234 -4.92 -13.76 10.42
CA ILE A 234 -5.81 -14.28 9.39
C ILE A 234 -6.63 -15.42 10.01
N ASP A 235 -7.92 -15.20 10.08
CA ASP A 235 -8.95 -16.18 10.41
C ASP A 235 -10.16 -15.97 9.50
N ARG A 236 -11.28 -16.64 9.77
CA ARG A 236 -12.50 -16.55 8.96
C ARG A 236 -13.15 -15.16 8.93
N ASP A 237 -12.81 -14.29 9.88
CA ASP A 237 -13.33 -12.92 9.96
C ASP A 237 -12.42 -11.93 9.23
N TYR A 238 -11.28 -12.40 8.70
CA TYR A 238 -10.38 -11.61 7.86
C TYR A 238 -11.10 -11.23 6.54
N PRO A 239 -10.88 -10.01 6.04
CA PRO A 239 -11.66 -9.50 4.91
C PRO A 239 -11.48 -10.26 3.59
N PRO A 240 -12.51 -10.23 2.71
CA PRO A 240 -12.36 -10.76 1.36
C PRO A 240 -11.20 -10.11 0.62
N THR A 241 -10.31 -10.89 0.02
CA THR A 241 -9.03 -10.39 -0.46
C THR A 241 -8.78 -10.64 -1.94
N VAL A 242 -8.40 -9.60 -2.68
CA VAL A 242 -7.83 -9.71 -4.03
C VAL A 242 -6.31 -9.66 -3.93
N ILE A 243 -5.63 -10.53 -4.66
CA ILE A 243 -4.17 -10.50 -4.82
C ILE A 243 -3.85 -10.37 -6.31
N ILE A 244 -3.06 -9.37 -6.69
CA ILE A 244 -2.54 -9.20 -8.06
C ILE A 244 -1.01 -9.30 -8.01
N HIS A 245 -0.42 -10.14 -8.89
CA HIS A 245 1.03 -10.36 -8.89
C HIS A 245 1.60 -10.72 -10.27
N GLY A 246 2.72 -10.11 -10.64
CA GLY A 246 3.48 -10.44 -11.86
C GLY A 246 4.24 -11.76 -11.75
N THR A 247 4.14 -12.66 -12.73
CA THR A 247 4.83 -13.96 -12.65
C THR A 247 6.34 -13.88 -12.82
N ASP A 248 6.84 -12.75 -13.32
CA ASP A 248 8.26 -12.50 -13.59
C ASP A 248 8.86 -11.45 -12.62
N ASP A 249 8.20 -11.21 -11.48
CA ASP A 249 8.62 -10.22 -10.48
C ASP A 249 10.03 -10.55 -9.93
N SER A 250 10.95 -9.61 -10.18
CA SER A 250 12.36 -9.71 -9.81
C SER A 250 12.68 -9.26 -8.39
N LEU A 251 11.74 -8.61 -7.69
CA LEU A 251 11.93 -8.09 -6.32
C LEU A 251 11.20 -8.93 -5.28
N VAL A 252 10.00 -9.39 -5.60
CA VAL A 252 9.13 -10.16 -4.72
C VAL A 252 8.65 -11.40 -5.48
N PRO A 253 8.99 -12.63 -5.06
CA PRO A 253 8.60 -13.80 -5.81
C PRO A 253 7.10 -14.06 -5.69
N VAL A 254 6.45 -14.40 -6.81
CA VAL A 254 5.01 -14.73 -6.86
C VAL A 254 4.60 -15.83 -5.87
N SER A 255 5.52 -16.73 -5.51
CA SER A 255 5.30 -17.77 -4.50
C SER A 255 4.89 -17.21 -3.13
N ASP A 256 5.26 -15.97 -2.81
CA ASP A 256 4.84 -15.29 -1.58
C ASP A 256 3.34 -15.03 -1.57
N SER A 257 2.80 -14.59 -2.71
CA SER A 257 1.35 -14.40 -2.88
C SER A 257 0.59 -15.71 -2.96
N GLU A 258 1.18 -16.75 -3.56
CA GLU A 258 0.60 -18.10 -3.52
C GLU A 258 0.54 -18.65 -2.08
N ALA A 259 1.58 -18.42 -1.28
CA ALA A 259 1.61 -18.80 0.13
C ALA A 259 0.56 -18.04 0.95
N PHE A 260 0.41 -16.73 0.73
CA PHE A 260 -0.63 -15.93 1.37
C PHE A 260 -2.04 -16.40 0.97
N ALA A 261 -2.29 -16.63 -0.33
CA ALA A 261 -3.53 -17.18 -0.85
C ALA A 261 -3.88 -18.55 -0.23
N LYS A 262 -2.87 -19.39 0.03
CA LYS A 262 -3.06 -20.66 0.73
C LYS A 262 -3.53 -20.45 2.17
N VAL A 263 -2.97 -19.48 2.90
CA VAL A 263 -3.40 -19.17 4.27
C VAL A 263 -4.83 -18.61 4.30
N LEU A 264 -5.20 -17.73 3.36
CA LEU A 264 -6.57 -17.25 3.20
C LEU A 264 -7.54 -18.41 2.95
N LYS A 265 -7.18 -19.33 2.06
CA LYS A 265 -7.97 -20.53 1.77
C LYS A 265 -8.15 -21.43 2.99
N GLU A 266 -7.07 -21.71 3.72
CA GLU A 266 -7.08 -22.55 4.93
C GLU A 266 -7.89 -21.89 6.06
N SER A 267 -8.01 -20.57 6.04
CA SER A 267 -8.79 -19.78 7.00
C SER A 267 -10.23 -19.53 6.54
N GLU A 268 -10.67 -20.14 5.42
CA GLU A 268 -12.00 -19.98 4.82
C GLU A 268 -12.36 -18.54 4.42
N VAL A 269 -11.35 -17.70 4.16
CA VAL A 269 -11.53 -16.32 3.68
C VAL A 269 -11.85 -16.33 2.19
N GLN A 270 -12.79 -15.49 1.76
CA GLN A 270 -13.04 -15.28 0.33
C GLN A 270 -11.86 -14.58 -0.32
N TYR A 271 -11.29 -15.14 -1.39
CA TYR A 271 -10.18 -14.49 -2.08
C TYR A 271 -10.15 -14.76 -3.58
N VAL A 272 -9.39 -13.95 -4.30
CA VAL A 272 -8.98 -14.21 -5.68
C VAL A 272 -7.51 -13.88 -5.86
N LEU A 273 -6.76 -14.80 -6.48
CA LEU A 273 -5.36 -14.59 -6.88
C LEU A 273 -5.32 -14.42 -8.40
N LEU A 274 -4.84 -13.27 -8.86
CA LEU A 274 -4.75 -12.86 -10.26
C LEU A 274 -3.28 -12.69 -10.64
N THR A 275 -2.80 -13.53 -11.55
CA THR A 275 -1.40 -13.48 -12.01
C THR A 275 -1.31 -13.21 -13.50
N ALA A 276 -0.26 -12.50 -13.93
CA ALA A 276 0.05 -12.27 -15.34
C ALA A 276 1.56 -12.15 -15.57
N PRO A 277 2.07 -12.38 -16.79
CA PRO A 277 3.45 -12.05 -17.14
C PRO A 277 3.76 -10.58 -16.86
N GLY A 278 4.89 -10.31 -16.22
CA GLY A 278 5.25 -8.96 -15.77
C GLY A 278 6.19 -8.97 -14.56
N ASP A 279 7.07 -7.97 -14.52
CA ASP A 279 8.00 -7.70 -13.41
C ASP A 279 7.31 -6.86 -12.31
N HIS A 280 8.02 -6.52 -11.24
CA HIS A 280 7.51 -5.74 -10.11
C HIS A 280 6.81 -4.45 -10.56
N GLY A 281 5.55 -4.26 -10.16
CA GLY A 281 4.75 -3.08 -10.58
C GLY A 281 4.32 -3.10 -12.06
N PHE A 282 4.22 -4.28 -12.67
CA PHE A 282 3.75 -4.47 -14.06
C PHE A 282 2.40 -3.82 -14.39
N ASP A 283 1.56 -3.57 -13.38
CA ASP A 283 0.21 -3.06 -13.54
C ASP A 283 0.13 -1.52 -13.48
N LEU A 284 1.19 -0.82 -13.05
CA LEU A 284 1.20 0.64 -12.89
C LEU A 284 0.79 1.38 -14.17
N LYS A 285 1.28 0.90 -15.31
CA LYS A 285 0.90 1.33 -16.66
C LYS A 285 0.45 0.12 -17.47
N SER A 286 -0.71 -0.41 -17.12
CA SER A 286 -1.27 -1.59 -17.76
C SER A 286 -1.76 -1.31 -19.18
N SER A 287 -1.56 -2.28 -20.09
CA SER A 287 -2.26 -2.29 -21.38
C SER A 287 -3.76 -2.58 -21.19
N GLU A 288 -4.59 -2.18 -22.16
CA GLU A 288 -6.02 -2.52 -22.16
C GLU A 288 -6.25 -4.04 -22.14
N GLU A 289 -5.35 -4.80 -22.79
CA GLU A 289 -5.41 -6.26 -22.79
C GLU A 289 -5.17 -6.84 -21.40
N LEU A 290 -4.14 -6.34 -20.68
CA LEU A 290 -3.87 -6.76 -19.31
C LEU A 290 -5.06 -6.43 -18.40
N TYR A 291 -5.63 -5.24 -18.57
CA TYR A 291 -6.80 -4.83 -17.82
C TYR A 291 -7.98 -5.78 -18.05
N GLU A 292 -8.41 -5.98 -19.31
CA GLU A 292 -9.61 -6.77 -19.61
C GLU A 292 -9.47 -8.25 -19.23
N LYS A 293 -8.26 -8.81 -19.33
CA LYS A 293 -8.02 -10.22 -19.01
C LYS A 293 -7.81 -10.47 -17.52
N VAL A 294 -7.25 -9.51 -16.79
CA VAL A 294 -6.75 -9.72 -15.42
C VAL A 294 -7.31 -8.68 -14.47
N LEU A 295 -6.93 -7.41 -14.61
CA LEU A 295 -7.14 -6.39 -13.58
C LEU A 295 -8.63 -6.07 -13.34
N LYS A 296 -9.45 -6.12 -14.38
CA LYS A 296 -10.92 -5.93 -14.26
C LYS A 296 -11.56 -6.87 -13.25
N LYS A 297 -11.09 -8.11 -13.18
CA LYS A 297 -11.63 -9.15 -12.29
C LYS A 297 -11.45 -8.79 -10.81
N ALA A 298 -10.43 -7.99 -10.49
CA ALA A 298 -10.24 -7.45 -9.14
C ALA A 298 -11.44 -6.59 -8.74
N MET A 299 -11.81 -5.62 -9.59
CA MET A 299 -12.92 -4.72 -9.30
C MET A 299 -14.28 -5.43 -9.38
N GLU A 300 -14.44 -6.41 -10.27
CA GLU A 300 -15.64 -7.27 -10.29
C GLU A 300 -15.79 -8.09 -8.99
N PHE A 301 -14.67 -8.54 -8.41
CA PHE A 301 -14.69 -9.20 -7.10
C PHE A 301 -15.06 -8.21 -5.99
N VAL A 302 -14.46 -7.02 -5.99
CA VAL A 302 -14.76 -5.94 -5.04
C VAL A 302 -16.26 -5.60 -5.05
N ASP A 303 -16.87 -5.40 -6.23
CA ASP A 303 -18.30 -5.13 -6.35
C ASP A 303 -19.20 -6.24 -5.79
N LYS A 304 -18.72 -7.49 -5.81
CA LYS A 304 -19.50 -8.65 -5.37
C LYS A 304 -19.53 -8.77 -3.85
N VAL A 305 -18.47 -8.33 -3.18
CA VAL A 305 -18.28 -8.49 -1.73
C VAL A 305 -18.60 -7.22 -0.93
N MET A 306 -18.80 -6.09 -1.61
CA MET A 306 -19.26 -4.81 -1.07
C MET A 306 -20.77 -4.64 -1.24
#